data_AF-A0A7K8PPS8-F1
#
_entry.id   AF-A0A7K8PPS8-F1
#
_cell.length_a   1.000
_cell.length_b   1.000
_cell.length_c   1.000
_cell.angle_alpha   90.00
_cell.angle_beta   90.00
_cell.angle_gamma   90.00
#
_symmetry.space_group_name_H-M   'P 1'
#
loop_
_entity.id
_entity.type
_entity.pdbx_description
1 polymer ?
#
loop_
_entity_poly.entity_id
_entity_poly.type
_entity_poly.pdbx_seq_one_letter_code
_entity_poly.pdbx_strand_id
1 'polypeptide(L)'
;AFDKTVAKDNSLAVGYFQRGFVHLQLEMYEEALSDYHMAFSHLRKNPFIDYKQLGLRHILYAWEVLYSTAAAQCRLQQWQEARATLDKAIVWRPEGRTGILDLALERVQDRLFLEPMQVPLGEFFRPRKKEVEQLDSKDFLGKPKV
;
A
#
# COMPACT_ATOMS: atom_id res chain seq x y z
N ALA A 1 -10.25 -0.70 12.21
CA ALA A 1 -9.81 0.70 11.94
C ALA A 1 -9.84 0.98 10.44
N PHE A 2 -9.19 0.14 9.63
CA PHE A 2 -9.17 0.28 8.18
C PHE A 2 -10.54 0.22 7.50
N ASP A 3 -11.52 -0.54 8.02
CA ASP A 3 -12.89 -0.51 7.48
C ASP A 3 -13.51 0.89 7.50
N LYS A 4 -13.30 1.62 8.62
CA LYS A 4 -13.75 3.00 8.74
C LYS A 4 -12.97 3.93 7.80
N THR A 5 -11.70 3.62 7.51
CA THR A 5 -10.87 4.39 6.57
C THR A 5 -11.40 4.25 5.15
N VAL A 6 -11.56 3.03 4.66
CA VAL A 6 -12.02 2.80 3.29
C VAL A 6 -13.47 3.20 3.08
N ALA A 7 -14.31 3.18 4.13
CA ALA A 7 -15.68 3.70 4.05
C ALA A 7 -15.75 5.24 4.00
N LYS A 8 -14.73 5.93 4.52
CA LYS A 8 -14.64 7.41 4.46
C LYS A 8 -14.05 7.89 3.14
N ASP A 9 -13.06 7.18 2.62
CA ASP A 9 -12.48 7.42 1.30
C ASP A 9 -12.34 6.11 0.53
N ASN A 10 -13.39 5.80 -0.24
CA ASN A 10 -13.45 4.60 -1.07
C ASN A 10 -12.41 4.61 -2.20
N SER A 11 -11.70 5.70 -2.46
CA SER A 11 -10.63 5.77 -3.47
C SER A 11 -9.22 5.68 -2.89
N LEU A 12 -9.08 5.50 -1.57
CA LEU A 12 -7.78 5.47 -0.91
C LEU A 12 -7.08 4.11 -1.12
N ALA A 13 -6.30 3.99 -2.20
CA ALA A 13 -5.60 2.75 -2.55
C ALA A 13 -4.73 2.19 -1.40
N VAL A 14 -3.95 3.02 -0.70
CA VAL A 14 -3.16 2.59 0.46
C VAL A 14 -4.00 2.11 1.64
N GLY A 15 -5.24 2.59 1.77
CA GLY A 15 -6.19 2.12 2.79
C GLY A 15 -6.58 0.67 2.55
N TYR A 16 -6.94 0.32 1.31
CA TYR A 16 -7.19 -1.07 0.92
C TYR A 16 -5.92 -1.92 1.03
N PHE A 17 -4.76 -1.42 0.58
CA PHE A 17 -3.50 -2.15 0.66
C PHE A 17 -3.14 -2.54 2.12
N GLN A 18 -3.25 -1.60 3.06
CA GLN A 18 -3.01 -1.87 4.48
C GLN A 18 -4.07 -2.80 5.09
N ARG A 19 -5.34 -2.67 4.68
CA ARG A 19 -6.39 -3.61 5.13
C ARG A 19 -6.13 -5.02 4.62
N GLY A 20 -5.77 -5.18 3.35
CA GLY A 20 -5.41 -6.45 2.75
C GLY A 20 -4.22 -7.11 3.44
N PHE A 21 -3.20 -6.34 3.82
CA PHE A 21 -2.10 -6.84 4.65
C PHE A 21 -2.59 -7.40 5.99
N VAL A 22 -3.47 -6.68 6.70
CA VAL A 22 -4.04 -7.16 7.97
C VAL A 22 -4.88 -8.42 7.75
N HIS A 23 -5.72 -8.46 6.72
CA HIS A 23 -6.50 -9.64 6.38
C HIS A 23 -5.62 -10.86 6.10
N LEU A 24 -4.52 -10.67 5.38
CA LEU A 24 -3.54 -11.73 5.10
C LEU A 24 -2.90 -12.26 6.39
N GLN A 25 -2.56 -11.37 7.34
CA GLN A 25 -2.01 -11.77 8.66
C GLN A 25 -3.03 -12.51 9.52
N LEU A 26 -4.32 -12.25 9.33
CA LEU A 26 -5.43 -12.90 10.02
C LEU A 26 -5.92 -14.16 9.29
N GLU A 27 -5.21 -14.62 8.26
CA GLU A 27 -5.58 -15.77 7.43
C GLU A 27 -6.92 -15.63 6.66
N MET A 28 -7.39 -14.40 6.51
CA MET A 28 -8.59 -14.04 5.73
C MET A 28 -8.18 -13.76 4.28
N TYR A 29 -7.77 -14.82 3.58
CA TYR A 29 -7.07 -14.70 2.30
C TYR A 29 -7.94 -14.18 1.15
N GLU A 30 -9.23 -14.51 1.12
CA GLU A 30 -10.17 -14.03 0.10
C GLU A 30 -10.44 -12.54 0.25
N GLU A 31 -10.61 -12.08 1.48
CA GLU A 31 -10.77 -10.67 1.82
C GLU A 31 -9.48 -9.88 1.53
N ALA A 32 -8.32 -10.45 1.82
CA ALA A 32 -7.03 -9.87 1.45
C ALA A 32 -6.90 -9.71 -0.07
N LEU A 33 -7.27 -10.75 -0.83
CA LEU A 33 -7.23 -10.74 -2.28
C LEU A 33 -8.17 -9.66 -2.87
N SER A 34 -9.39 -9.57 -2.34
CA SER A 34 -10.35 -8.53 -2.71
C SER A 34 -9.80 -7.11 -2.44
N ASP A 35 -9.20 -6.90 -1.28
CA ASP A 35 -8.59 -5.63 -0.91
C ASP A 35 -7.43 -5.24 -1.83
N TYR A 36 -6.56 -6.19 -2.19
CA TYR A 36 -5.47 -5.91 -3.13
C TYR A 36 -5.98 -5.60 -4.54
N HIS A 37 -7.05 -6.25 -5.00
CA HIS A 37 -7.71 -5.89 -6.25
C HIS A 37 -8.28 -4.48 -6.23
N MET A 38 -8.93 -4.09 -5.13
CA MET A 38 -9.42 -2.73 -4.93
C MET A 38 -8.27 -1.72 -4.91
N ALA A 39 -7.20 -1.99 -4.15
CA ALA A 39 -6.01 -1.15 -4.11
C ALA A 39 -5.44 -0.92 -5.52
N PHE A 40 -5.27 -1.99 -6.31
CA PHE A 40 -4.74 -1.91 -7.67
C PHE A 40 -5.67 -1.12 -8.61
N SER A 41 -6.98 -1.36 -8.54
CA SER A 41 -7.98 -0.61 -9.31
C SER A 41 -7.91 0.90 -9.01
N HIS A 42 -7.75 1.27 -7.75
CA HIS A 42 -7.64 2.66 -7.32
C HIS A 42 -6.32 3.34 -7.68
N LEU A 43 -5.30 2.61 -8.14
CA LEU A 43 -4.13 3.21 -8.80
C LEU A 43 -4.48 3.82 -10.16
N ARG A 44 -5.61 3.42 -10.78
CA ARG A 44 -6.13 3.98 -12.04
C ARG A 44 -5.09 4.01 -13.17
N LYS A 45 -4.38 2.90 -13.34
CA LYS A 45 -3.30 2.72 -14.34
C LYS A 45 -2.09 3.64 -14.14
N ASN A 46 -1.90 4.20 -12.93
CA ASN A 46 -0.66 4.86 -12.57
C ASN A 46 0.33 3.84 -11.98
N PRO A 47 1.64 3.94 -12.29
CA PRO A 47 2.65 3.02 -11.77
C PRO A 47 2.85 3.15 -10.25
N PHE A 48 2.49 4.29 -9.66
CA PHE A 48 2.52 4.52 -8.22
C PHE A 48 1.64 5.70 -7.81
N ILE A 49 1.37 5.81 -6.51
CA ILE A 49 0.83 7.02 -5.86
C ILE A 49 1.79 7.44 -4.75
N ASP A 50 2.24 8.70 -4.77
CA ASP A 50 3.01 9.31 -3.69
C ASP A 50 2.06 9.96 -2.67
N TYR A 51 1.97 9.37 -1.47
CA TYR A 51 1.09 9.86 -0.41
C TYR A 51 1.71 11.00 0.43
N LYS A 52 2.92 11.47 0.09
CA LYS A 52 3.61 12.54 0.83
C LYS A 52 2.77 13.82 0.93
N GLN A 53 2.01 14.16 -0.11
CA GLN A 53 1.14 15.34 -0.13
C GLN A 53 -0.05 15.26 0.83
N LEU A 54 -0.47 14.03 1.16
CA LEU A 54 -1.51 13.70 2.13
C LEU A 54 -0.94 13.47 3.53
N GLY A 55 0.38 13.51 3.70
CA GLY A 55 1.04 13.43 5.00
C GLY A 55 1.58 12.05 5.37
N LEU A 56 1.50 11.07 4.48
CA LEU A 56 2.13 9.75 4.68
C LEU A 56 3.41 9.66 3.84
N ARG A 57 4.55 9.36 4.46
CA ARG A 57 5.85 9.25 3.78
C ARG A 57 6.03 7.89 3.12
N HIS A 58 5.14 7.56 2.20
CA HIS A 58 5.16 6.29 1.49
C HIS A 58 4.69 6.47 0.05
N ILE A 59 5.37 5.81 -0.87
CA ILE A 59 4.97 5.68 -2.26
C ILE A 59 4.46 4.25 -2.42
N LEU A 60 3.18 4.11 -2.78
CA LEU A 60 2.60 2.81 -3.08
C LEU A 60 2.77 2.51 -4.57
N TYR A 61 3.56 1.50 -4.90
CA TYR A 61 3.78 1.10 -6.30
C TYR A 61 2.80 0.01 -6.75
N ALA A 62 2.42 0.04 -8.02
CA ALA A 62 1.56 -0.97 -8.63
C ALA A 62 2.13 -2.39 -8.54
N TRP A 63 3.45 -2.55 -8.71
CA TRP A 63 4.11 -3.84 -8.60
C TRP A 63 4.10 -4.40 -7.17
N GLU A 64 4.10 -3.54 -6.13
CA GLU A 64 4.01 -3.98 -4.72
C GLU A 64 2.61 -4.51 -4.38
N VAL A 65 1.58 -3.85 -4.94
CA VAL A 65 0.20 -4.33 -4.82
C VAL A 65 0.05 -5.68 -5.51
N LEU A 66 0.52 -5.81 -6.76
CA LEU A 66 0.48 -7.07 -7.52
C LEU A 66 1.29 -8.18 -6.85
N TYR A 67 2.45 -7.87 -6.28
CA TYR A 67 3.21 -8.82 -5.48
C TYR A 67 2.39 -9.34 -4.29
N SER A 68 1.71 -8.44 -3.58
CA SER A 68 0.89 -8.80 -2.43
C SER A 68 -0.36 -9.58 -2.83
N THR A 69 -0.96 -9.28 -3.99
CA THR A 69 -1.99 -10.11 -4.64
C THR A 69 -1.48 -11.53 -4.87
N ALA A 70 -0.28 -11.68 -5.45
CA ALA A 70 0.32 -13.00 -5.68
C ALA A 70 0.60 -13.75 -4.37
N ALA A 71 1.02 -13.05 -3.31
CA ALA A 71 1.20 -13.64 -1.99
C ALA A 71 -0.12 -14.20 -1.41
N ALA A 72 -1.24 -13.48 -1.55
CA ALA A 72 -2.57 -13.97 -1.17
C ALA A 72 -2.99 -15.18 -2.02
N GLN A 73 -2.76 -15.14 -3.33
CA GLN A 73 -3.05 -16.27 -4.24
C GLN A 73 -2.25 -17.53 -3.86
N CYS A 74 -0.99 -17.39 -3.44
CA CYS A 74 -0.20 -18.51 -2.94
C CYS A 74 -0.84 -19.14 -1.70
N ARG A 75 -1.34 -18.33 -0.75
CA ARG A 75 -2.04 -18.85 0.45
C ARG A 75 -3.32 -19.61 0.10
N LEU A 76 -3.99 -19.20 -0.97
CA LEU A 76 -5.16 -19.87 -1.54
C LEU A 76 -4.82 -21.07 -2.46
N GLN A 77 -3.54 -21.46 -2.58
CA GLN A 77 -3.06 -22.53 -3.48
C GLN A 77 -3.31 -22.24 -4.98
N GLN A 78 -3.54 -20.97 -5.35
CA GLN A 78 -3.76 -20.49 -6.72
C GLN A 78 -2.41 -20.17 -7.40
N TRP A 79 -1.59 -21.20 -7.58
CA TRP A 79 -0.19 -21.04 -8.01
C TRP A 79 -0.05 -20.51 -9.45
N GLN A 80 -0.95 -20.90 -10.35
CA GLN A 80 -0.91 -20.45 -11.75
C GLN A 80 -1.27 -18.96 -11.83
N GLU A 81 -2.27 -18.55 -11.07
CA GLU A 81 -2.73 -17.18 -10.95
C GLU A 81 -1.66 -16.30 -10.29
N ALA A 82 -1.03 -16.78 -9.22
CA ALA A 82 0.08 -16.10 -8.55
C ALA A 82 1.22 -15.79 -9.52
N ARG A 83 1.62 -16.77 -10.35
CA ARG A 83 2.64 -16.58 -11.39
C ARG A 83 2.22 -15.53 -12.41
N ALA A 84 1.01 -15.65 -12.96
CA ALA A 84 0.49 -14.68 -13.92
C ALA A 84 0.39 -13.25 -13.34
N THR A 85 0.10 -13.13 -12.05
CA THR A 85 0.08 -11.85 -11.34
C THR A 85 1.49 -11.27 -11.18
N LEU A 86 2.50 -12.09 -10.88
CA LEU A 86 3.91 -11.66 -10.82
C LEU A 86 4.44 -11.23 -12.20
N ASP A 87 4.08 -11.94 -13.27
CA ASP A 87 4.42 -11.54 -14.64
C ASP A 87 3.85 -10.14 -14.96
N LYS A 88 2.61 -9.86 -14.54
CA LYS A 88 2.03 -8.51 -14.63
C LYS A 88 2.83 -7.51 -13.79
N ALA A 89 3.26 -7.88 -12.58
CA ALA A 89 4.02 -6.99 -11.70
C ALA A 89 5.34 -6.52 -12.34
N ILE A 90 5.99 -7.38 -13.12
CA ILE A 90 7.23 -7.05 -13.85
C ILE A 90 6.98 -5.93 -14.85
N VAL A 91 5.87 -5.96 -15.59
CA VAL A 91 5.50 -4.92 -16.57
C VAL A 91 5.29 -3.55 -15.92
N TRP A 92 4.78 -3.52 -14.69
CA TRP A 92 4.50 -2.28 -13.96
C TRP A 92 5.71 -1.68 -13.24
N ARG A 93 6.86 -2.36 -13.27
CA ARG A 93 8.00 -1.98 -12.46
C ARG A 93 8.99 -1.11 -13.25
N PRO A 94 9.41 0.05 -12.72
CA PRO A 94 10.48 0.83 -13.34
C PRO A 94 11.81 0.05 -13.35
N GLU A 95 12.56 0.17 -14.45
CA GLU A 95 13.82 -0.51 -14.70
C GLU A 95 14.80 -0.38 -13.51
N GLY A 96 15.44 -1.49 -13.13
CA GLY A 96 16.56 -1.48 -12.15
C GLY A 96 16.35 -2.22 -10.82
N ARG A 97 15.22 -2.92 -10.61
CA ARG A 97 15.01 -3.71 -9.37
C ARG A 97 14.51 -5.15 -9.55
N THR A 98 14.55 -5.74 -10.76
CA THR A 98 13.83 -7.00 -11.10
C THR A 98 14.04 -8.17 -10.13
N GLY A 99 15.22 -8.30 -9.52
CA GLY A 99 15.60 -9.47 -8.70
C GLY A 99 14.61 -9.90 -7.61
N ILE A 100 13.88 -8.98 -6.98
CA ILE A 100 12.83 -9.36 -6.00
C ILE A 100 11.67 -10.13 -6.66
N LEU A 101 11.25 -9.71 -7.85
CA LEU A 101 10.17 -10.37 -8.60
C LEU A 101 10.65 -11.66 -9.26
N ASP A 102 11.90 -11.68 -9.73
CA ASP A 102 12.52 -12.89 -10.29
C ASP A 102 12.59 -14.00 -9.21
N LEU A 103 13.07 -13.66 -8.01
CA LEU A 103 13.08 -14.56 -6.86
C LEU A 103 11.66 -14.98 -6.44
N ALA A 104 10.68 -14.08 -6.54
CA ALA A 104 9.30 -14.41 -6.24
C ALA A 104 8.72 -15.44 -7.23
N LEU A 105 9.04 -15.31 -8.52
CA LEU A 105 8.64 -16.27 -9.55
C LEU A 105 9.24 -17.66 -9.28
N GLU A 106 10.52 -17.73 -8.92
CA GLU A 106 11.18 -18.98 -8.53
C GLU A 106 10.48 -19.63 -7.33
N ARG A 107 10.18 -18.86 -6.28
CA ARG A 107 9.45 -19.37 -5.11
C ARG A 107 8.06 -19.88 -5.46
N VAL A 108 7.31 -19.17 -6.30
CA VAL A 108 5.99 -19.60 -6.74
C VAL A 108 6.07 -20.89 -7.57
N GLN A 109 7.10 -21.04 -8.40
CA GLN A 109 7.35 -22.26 -9.17
C GLN A 109 7.60 -23.47 -8.25
N ASP A 110 8.33 -23.27 -7.16
CA ASP A 110 8.60 -24.29 -6.14
C ASP A 110 7.45 -24.45 -5.12
N ARG A 111 6.32 -23.76 -5.33
CA ARG A 111 5.16 -23.74 -4.42
C ARG A 111 5.50 -23.29 -2.99
N LEU A 112 6.42 -22.34 -2.89
CA LEU A 112 6.81 -21.69 -1.65
C LEU A 112 6.03 -20.38 -1.47
N PHE A 113 5.59 -20.12 -0.25
CA PHE A 113 4.88 -18.87 0.06
C PHE A 113 5.80 -17.65 -0.04
N LEU A 114 5.18 -16.53 -0.43
CA LEU A 114 5.81 -15.22 -0.51
C LEU A 114 5.58 -14.45 0.80
N GLU A 115 6.59 -13.68 1.20
CA GLU A 115 6.50 -12.79 2.36
C GLU A 115 5.81 -11.49 1.98
N PRO A 116 4.70 -11.09 2.63
CA PRO A 116 3.92 -9.95 2.20
C PRO A 116 4.66 -8.61 2.36
N MET A 117 4.41 -7.69 1.42
CA MET A 117 4.89 -6.32 1.51
C MET A 117 3.96 -5.49 2.39
N GLN A 118 4.54 -4.56 3.16
CA GLN A 118 3.78 -3.64 4.01
C GLN A 118 4.37 -2.24 3.96
N VAL A 119 3.53 -1.27 4.31
CA VAL A 119 4.00 0.09 4.61
C VAL A 119 4.95 0.02 5.81
N PRO A 120 6.08 0.74 5.81
CA PRO A 120 7.04 0.68 6.91
C PRO A 120 6.39 0.93 8.27
N LEU A 121 6.78 0.12 9.26
CA LEU A 121 6.29 0.26 10.62
C LEU A 121 6.63 1.65 11.18
N GLY A 122 5.66 2.28 11.85
CA GLY A 122 5.83 3.62 12.43
C GLY A 122 5.57 4.78 11.46
N GLU A 123 5.28 4.50 10.19
CA GLU A 123 4.79 5.52 9.25
C GLU A 123 3.28 5.71 9.39
N PHE A 124 2.88 6.97 9.53
CA PHE A 124 1.49 7.37 9.72
C PHE A 124 1.21 8.63 8.89
N PHE A 125 -0.07 8.85 8.57
CA PHE A 125 -0.51 10.14 8.07
C PHE A 125 -0.29 11.21 9.16
N ARG A 126 0.45 12.26 8.81
CA ARG A 126 0.73 13.41 9.70
C ARG A 126 0.21 14.70 9.07
N PRO A 127 -0.33 15.64 9.89
CA PRO A 127 -0.67 16.98 9.42
C PRO A 127 0.53 17.67 8.77
N ARG A 128 0.27 18.66 7.92
CA ARG A 128 1.36 19.37 7.26
C ARG A 128 2.15 20.17 8.29
N LYS A 129 3.47 20.22 8.13
CA LYS A 129 4.36 20.97 9.05
C LYS A 129 3.88 22.41 9.28
N LYS A 130 3.40 23.08 8.22
CA LYS A 130 2.83 24.44 8.29
C LYS A 130 1.58 24.56 9.16
N GLU A 131 0.72 23.52 9.18
CA GLU A 131 -0.49 23.50 10.01
C GLU A 131 -0.12 23.29 11.49
N VAL A 132 0.88 22.44 11.76
CA VAL A 132 1.40 22.22 13.12
C VAL A 132 2.10 23.47 13.65
N GLU A 133 2.92 24.13 12.84
CA GLU A 133 3.62 25.39 13.20
C GLU A 133 2.66 26.57 13.43
N GLN A 134 1.41 26.50 12.94
CA GLN A 134 0.39 27.53 13.18
C GLN A 134 -0.41 27.31 14.47
N LEU A 135 -0.24 26.18 15.15
CA LEU A 135 -0.85 25.91 16.46
C LEU A 135 -0.14 26.67 17.59
N ASP A 136 1.11 27.09 17.37
CA ASP A 136 1.81 27.95 18.31
C ASP A 136 1.07 29.28 18.42
N SER A 137 0.73 29.67 19.65
CA SER A 137 -0.07 30.85 19.93
C SER A 137 0.58 32.10 19.34
N LYS A 138 0.05 32.58 18.21
CA LYS A 138 0.35 33.92 17.71
C LYS A 138 -0.35 34.93 18.60
N ASP A 139 0.41 35.86 19.15
CA ASP A 139 -0.14 37.03 19.83
C ASP A 139 -0.76 37.95 18.78
N PHE A 140 -2.06 37.74 18.51
CA PHE A 140 -2.82 38.49 17.49
C PHE A 140 -3.24 39.89 17.97
N LEU A 141 -3.15 40.16 19.27
CA LEU A 141 -3.66 41.39 19.87
C LEU A 141 -2.57 42.46 20.01
N GLY A 142 -1.30 42.07 20.02
CA GLY A 142 -0.19 42.99 20.21
C GLY A 142 -0.21 43.63 21.61
N LYS A 143 0.94 44.15 22.05
CA LYS A 143 1.00 44.87 23.34
C LYS A 143 0.33 46.23 23.16
N PRO A 144 -0.60 46.63 24.06
CA PRO A 144 -1.23 47.95 23.97
C PRO A 144 -0.15 49.04 24.01
N LYS A 145 -0.20 49.95 23.03
CA LYS A 145 0.60 51.19 23.08
C LYS A 145 -0.08 52.12 24.08
N VAL A 146 0.64 52.48 25.14
CA VAL A 146 0.31 53.58 26.05
C VAL A 146 0.98 54.84 25.53
#